data_AF-A0A9D1NZ98-F1
#
_entry.id   AF-A0A9D1NZ98-F1
#
_cell.length_a   1.000
_cell.length_b   1.000
_cell.length_c   1.000
_cell.angle_alpha   90.00
_cell.angle_beta   90.00
_cell.angle_gamma   90.00
#
_symmetry.space_group_name_H-M   'P 1'
#
loop_
_entity.id
_entity.type
_entity.pdbx_description
1 polymer ?
#
loop_
_entity_poly.entity_id
_entity_poly.type
_entity_poly.pdbx_seq_one_letter_code
_entity_poly.pdbx_strand_id
1 'polypeptide(L)'
;MQSDIVIPLFAAFAISVLLSPVVIPFLTKLKVGQTERAEGVQSHLKKAGTPTMGGLIILISILVTSLFFIHDYPRIVPVLFLTLGFGIIGFLDDYLKVVLRRSDGLMPGQKMICQLVV
;
A
#
# COMPACT_ATOMS: atom_id res chain seq x y z
N MET A 1 19.86 -8.19 21.62
CA MET A 1 18.98 -7.45 20.69
C MET A 1 18.19 -6.46 21.52
N GLN A 2 18.18 -5.18 21.14
CA GLN A 2 17.43 -4.13 21.85
C GLN A 2 15.93 -4.49 21.83
N SER A 3 15.31 -4.75 22.99
CA SER A 3 13.89 -5.08 23.12
C SER A 3 12.98 -4.08 22.40
N ASP A 4 13.41 -2.83 22.39
CA ASP A 4 12.74 -1.64 21.87
C ASP A 4 12.48 -1.71 20.35
N ILE A 5 13.23 -2.56 19.63
CA ILE A 5 13.06 -2.76 18.17
C ILE A 5 12.32 -4.06 17.89
N VAL A 6 12.58 -5.09 18.70
CA VAL A 6 12.02 -6.42 18.50
C VAL A 6 10.51 -6.42 18.73
N ILE A 7 10.01 -5.68 19.72
CA ILE A 7 8.57 -5.62 20.03
C ILE A 7 7.79 -4.95 18.89
N PRO A 8 8.13 -3.74 18.40
CA PRO A 8 7.46 -3.14 17.25
C PRO A 8 7.52 -4.00 15.99
N LEU A 9 8.66 -4.68 15.75
CA LEU A 9 8.84 -5.56 14.59
C LEU A 9 7.82 -6.70 14.58
N PHE A 10 7.72 -7.46 15.69
CA PHE A 10 6.77 -8.56 15.78
C PHE A 10 5.31 -8.07 15.84
N ALA A 11 5.05 -6.91 16.46
CA ALA A 11 3.73 -6.29 16.45
C ALA A 11 3.27 -5.95 15.02
N ALA A 12 4.12 -5.26 14.24
CA ALA A 12 3.82 -4.92 12.85
C ALA A 12 3.64 -6.17 11.98
N PHE A 13 4.48 -7.20 12.18
CA PHE A 13 4.33 -8.47 11.49
C PHE A 13 2.99 -9.15 11.80
N ALA A 14 2.63 -9.27 13.08
CA ALA A 14 1.37 -9.88 13.50
C ALA A 14 0.17 -9.12 12.92
N ILE A 15 0.16 -7.78 13.01
CA ILE A 15 -0.90 -6.94 12.46
C ILE A 15 -1.04 -7.15 10.94
N SER A 16 0.08 -7.18 10.21
CA SER A 16 0.09 -7.40 8.76
C SER A 16 -0.50 -8.77 8.38
N VAL A 17 -0.09 -9.83 9.07
CA VAL A 17 -0.60 -11.20 8.83
C VAL A 17 -2.09 -11.30 9.13
N LEU A 18 -2.57 -10.68 10.22
CA LEU A 18 -3.98 -10.70 10.59
C LEU A 18 -4.87 -9.90 9.64
N LEU A 19 -4.36 -8.78 9.10
CA LEU A 19 -5.08 -7.96 8.11
C LEU A 19 -5.13 -8.60 6.72
N SER A 20 -4.10 -9.36 6.36
CA SER A 20 -3.98 -10.00 5.03
C SER A 20 -5.21 -10.80 4.59
N PRO A 21 -5.77 -11.75 5.38
CA PRO A 21 -6.94 -12.54 4.95
C PRO A 21 -8.22 -11.70 4.77
N VAL A 22 -8.30 -10.51 5.36
CA VAL A 22 -9.46 -9.60 5.21
C VAL A 22 -9.27 -8.68 3.99
N VAL A 23 -8.08 -8.11 3.84
CA VAL A 23 -7.79 -7.11 2.80
C VAL A 23 -7.58 -7.76 1.43
N ILE A 24 -6.93 -8.93 1.35
CA ILE A 24 -6.69 -9.64 0.09
C ILE A 24 -7.98 -9.93 -0.67
N PRO A 25 -9.02 -10.59 -0.11
CA PRO A 25 -10.24 -10.87 -0.87
C PRO A 25 -11.00 -9.59 -1.25
N PHE A 26 -10.93 -8.54 -0.44
CA PHE A 26 -11.50 -7.23 -0.78
C PHE A 26 -10.80 -6.61 -2.00
N LEU A 27 -9.47 -6.60 -2.03
CA LEU A 27 -8.69 -6.12 -3.17
C LEU A 27 -8.85 -7.01 -4.42
N THR A 28 -8.95 -8.32 -4.24
CA THR A 28 -9.22 -9.25 -5.35
C THR A 28 -10.56 -8.92 -5.98
N LYS A 29 -11.63 -8.68 -5.19
CA LYS A 29 -12.94 -8.25 -5.70
C LYS A 29 -12.88 -6.94 -6.50
N LEU A 30 -12.11 -5.95 -6.03
CA LEU A 30 -11.88 -4.69 -6.75
C LEU A 30 -11.20 -4.92 -8.11
N LYS A 31 -10.34 -5.94 -8.22
CA LYS A 31 -9.62 -6.28 -9.45
C LYS A 31 -10.40 -7.17 -10.43
N VAL A 32 -11.49 -7.82 -10.01
CA VAL A 32 -12.35 -8.68 -10.87
C VAL A 32 -12.86 -7.95 -12.12
N GLY A 33 -12.87 -6.61 -12.13
CA GLY A 33 -13.26 -5.80 -13.28
C GLY A 33 -12.20 -5.53 -14.34
N GLN A 34 -10.93 -5.95 -14.18
CA GLN A 34 -9.88 -5.75 -15.18
C GLN A 34 -9.71 -7.00 -16.05
N THR A 35 -10.33 -7.02 -17.23
CA THR A 35 -9.86 -7.87 -18.33
C THR A 35 -8.49 -7.36 -18.75
N GLU A 36 -7.44 -8.14 -18.50
CA GLU A 36 -6.09 -7.78 -18.96
C GLU A 36 -6.14 -7.47 -20.45
N ARG A 37 -5.50 -6.36 -20.85
CA ARG A 37 -5.37 -5.99 -22.26
C ARG A 37 -4.84 -7.21 -23.03
N ALA A 38 -5.55 -7.61 -24.08
CA ALA A 38 -5.22 -8.75 -24.93
C ALA A 38 -3.84 -8.63 -25.64
N GLU A 39 -3.12 -7.51 -25.46
CA GLU A 39 -1.84 -7.19 -26.10
C GLU A 39 -0.61 -7.59 -25.27
N GLY A 40 -0.77 -8.16 -24.07
CA GLY A 40 0.35 -8.60 -23.22
C GLY A 40 0.93 -9.98 -23.58
N VAL A 41 2.26 -10.11 -23.61
CA VAL A 41 3.00 -11.37 -23.79
C VAL A 41 2.46 -12.45 -22.83
N GLN A 42 2.23 -13.68 -23.32
CA GLN A 42 1.53 -14.76 -22.60
C GLN A 42 2.05 -15.10 -21.20
N SER A 43 3.28 -14.71 -20.84
CA SER A 43 3.83 -14.85 -19.49
C SER A 43 3.13 -13.97 -18.44
N HIS A 44 2.48 -12.87 -18.84
CA HIS A 44 1.74 -11.98 -17.95
C HIS A 44 0.36 -12.54 -17.56
N LEU A 45 -0.24 -13.40 -18.40
CA LEU A 45 -1.52 -14.07 -18.11
C LEU A 45 -1.47 -14.97 -16.86
N LYS A 46 -0.28 -15.45 -16.46
CA LYS A 46 -0.09 -16.22 -15.21
C LYS A 46 -0.20 -15.38 -13.93
N LYS A 47 -0.13 -14.04 -14.02
CA LYS A 47 -0.32 -13.13 -12.87
C LYS A 47 -1.76 -12.63 -12.75
N ALA A 48 -2.65 -13.04 -13.67
CA ALA A 48 -4.06 -12.71 -13.67
C ALA A 48 -4.71 -13.18 -12.34
N GLY A 49 -5.20 -12.22 -11.56
CA GLY A 49 -5.89 -12.48 -10.29
C GLY A 49 -5.12 -12.12 -9.01
N THR A 50 -3.81 -11.81 -9.09
CA THR A 50 -3.10 -11.32 -7.90
C THR A 50 -3.50 -9.87 -7.63
N PRO A 51 -4.04 -9.50 -6.45
CA PRO A 51 -4.44 -8.14 -6.16
C PRO A 51 -3.25 -7.19 -6.24
N THR A 52 -3.40 -6.12 -7.02
CA THR A 52 -2.53 -4.94 -7.00
C THR A 52 -3.07 -4.00 -5.92
N MET A 53 -2.21 -3.38 -5.10
CA MET A 53 -2.48 -2.61 -3.84
C MET A 53 -2.17 -3.31 -2.50
N GLY A 54 -1.35 -4.37 -2.46
CA GLY A 54 -0.92 -4.98 -1.20
C GLY A 54 -0.19 -4.03 -0.22
N GLY A 55 0.34 -2.91 -0.72
CA GLY A 55 0.96 -1.86 0.09
C GLY A 55 0.02 -1.24 1.14
N LEU A 56 -1.30 -1.34 0.94
CA LEU A 56 -2.29 -0.89 1.94
C LEU A 56 -2.13 -1.64 3.27
N ILE A 57 -1.89 -2.96 3.23
CA ILE A 57 -1.70 -3.80 4.42
C ILE A 57 -0.47 -3.33 5.20
N ILE A 58 0.60 -3.02 4.47
CA ILE A 58 1.87 -2.54 5.05
C ILE A 58 1.66 -1.16 5.68
N LEU A 59 1.01 -0.22 4.98
CA LEU A 59 0.74 1.12 5.50
C LEU A 59 -0.12 1.09 6.76
N ILE A 60 -1.18 0.27 6.78
CA ILE A 60 -2.04 0.12 7.97
C ILE A 60 -1.24 -0.49 9.13
N SER A 61 -0.43 -1.52 8.86
CA SER A 61 0.41 -2.14 9.89
C SER A 61 1.42 -1.16 10.50
N ILE A 62 2.12 -0.38 9.66
CA ILE A 62 3.06 0.65 10.12
C ILE A 62 2.32 1.72 10.91
N LEU A 63 1.17 2.20 10.44
CA LEU A 63 0.38 3.22 11.11
C LEU A 63 -0.06 2.77 12.50
N VAL A 64 -0.70 1.60 12.59
CA VAL A 64 -1.22 1.07 13.85
C VAL A 64 -0.06 0.83 14.82
N THR A 65 1.02 0.20 14.37
CA THR A 65 2.18 -0.05 15.23
C THR A 65 2.80 1.26 15.70
N SER A 66 3.04 2.22 14.79
CA SER A 66 3.67 3.50 15.13
C SER A 66 2.86 4.33 16.11
N LEU A 67 1.53 4.28 16.05
CA LEU A 67 0.65 4.98 17.00
C LEU A 67 0.85 4.51 18.45
N PHE A 68 1.15 3.23 18.68
CA PHE A 68 1.43 2.73 20.03
C PHE A 68 2.78 3.23 20.58
N PHE A 69 3.77 3.46 19.70
CA PHE A 69 5.13 3.85 20.10
C PHE A 69 5.42 5.34 19.93
N ILE A 70 4.46 6.13 19.47
CA ILE A 70 4.66 7.56 19.14
C ILE A 70 4.97 8.41 20.37
N HIS A 71 4.42 8.04 21.54
CA HIS A 71 4.63 8.75 22.79
C HIS A 71 6.08 8.61 23.28
N ASP A 72 6.64 7.42 23.18
CA ASP A 72 7.99 7.11 23.66
C ASP A 72 9.06 7.51 22.63
N TYR A 73 8.69 7.56 21.34
CA TYR A 73 9.59 7.88 20.24
C TYR A 73 8.97 8.97 19.33
N PRO A 74 8.92 10.24 19.78
CA PRO A 74 8.30 11.33 19.00
C PRO A 74 9.01 11.60 17.66
N ARG A 75 10.26 11.15 17.51
CA ARG A 75 11.01 11.22 16.23
C ARG A 75 10.40 10.35 15.12
N ILE A 76 9.47 9.45 15.43
CA ILE A 76 8.73 8.65 14.44
C ILE A 76 7.75 9.52 13.65
N VAL A 77 7.22 10.60 14.23
CA VAL A 77 6.19 11.47 13.63
C VAL A 77 6.52 11.95 12.21
N PRO A 78 7.67 12.58 11.93
CA PRO A 78 8.00 13.04 10.58
C PRO A 78 8.15 11.89 9.58
N VAL A 79 8.71 10.76 10.01
CA VAL A 79 8.89 9.57 9.15
C VAL A 79 7.54 8.95 8.83
N LEU A 80 6.65 8.86 9.82
CA LEU A 80 5.29 8.35 9.65
C LEU A 80 4.49 9.26 8.71
N PHE A 81 4.60 10.58 8.87
CA PHE A 81 3.96 11.55 7.98
C PHE A 81 4.39 11.36 6.52
N LEU A 82 5.70 11.30 6.25
CA LEU A 82 6.22 11.09 4.90
C LEU A 82 5.76 9.75 4.33
N THR A 83 5.85 8.68 5.12
CA THR A 83 5.44 7.32 4.70
C THR A 83 3.96 7.27 4.32
N LEU A 84 3.10 7.92 5.12
CA LEU A 84 1.67 8.00 4.84
C LEU A 84 1.38 8.91 3.64
N GLY A 85 2.08 10.04 3.51
CA GLY A 85 1.93 10.96 2.38
C GLY A 85 2.24 10.28 1.05
N PHE A 86 3.42 9.66 0.92
CA PHE A 86 3.77 8.90 -0.28
C PHE A 86 2.88 7.66 -0.46
N GLY A 87 2.49 7.02 0.64
CA GLY A 87 1.58 5.88 0.64
C GLY A 87 0.21 6.21 0.05
N ILE A 88 -0.36 7.36 0.41
CA ILE A 88 -1.65 7.85 -0.12
C ILE A 88 -1.53 8.16 -1.61
N ILE A 89 -0.45 8.80 -2.05
CA ILE A 89 -0.21 9.09 -3.47
C ILE A 89 -0.14 7.78 -4.28
N GLY A 90 0.60 6.79 -3.79
CA GLY A 90 0.69 5.47 -4.41
C GLY A 90 -0.65 4.73 -4.44
N PHE A 91 -1.39 4.77 -3.33
CA PHE A 91 -2.74 4.19 -3.25
C PHE A 91 -3.70 4.85 -4.24
N LEU A 92 -3.67 6.18 -4.37
CA LEU A 92 -4.53 6.91 -5.31
C LEU A 92 -4.21 6.55 -6.77
N ASP A 93 -2.93 6.40 -7.12
CA ASP A 93 -2.48 5.97 -8.45
C ASP A 93 -2.97 4.56 -8.79
N ASP A 94 -2.77 3.61 -7.88
CA ASP A 94 -3.23 2.23 -8.08
C ASP A 94 -4.77 2.14 -8.08
N TYR A 95 -5.46 2.89 -7.22
CA TYR A 95 -6.91 2.94 -7.17
C TYR A 95 -7.49 3.46 -8.50
N LEU A 96 -6.93 4.54 -9.06
CA LEU A 96 -7.37 5.10 -10.33
C LEU A 96 -7.15 4.14 -11.50
N LYS A 97 -6.04 3.38 -11.48
CA LYS A 97 -5.76 2.34 -12.48
C LYS A 97 -6.76 1.19 -12.43
N VAL A 98 -7.11 0.73 -11.22
CA VAL A 98 -7.97 -0.45 -11.03
C VAL A 98 -9.45 -0.12 -11.17
N VAL A 99 -9.94 0.92 -10.48
CA VAL A 99 -11.36 1.25 -10.43
C VAL A 99 -11.80 2.05 -11.66
N LEU A 100 -11.00 3.03 -12.09
CA LEU A 100 -11.36 3.91 -13.20
C LEU A 100 -10.96 3.36 -14.58
N ARG A 101 -10.34 2.16 -14.63
CA ARG A 101 -9.85 1.49 -15.84
C ARG A 101 -8.98 2.37 -16.76
N ARG A 102 -8.37 3.43 -16.22
CA ARG A 102 -7.39 4.25 -16.93
C ARG A 102 -6.04 3.56 -16.85
N SER A 103 -5.51 3.10 -17.98
CA SER A 103 -4.21 2.43 -18.04
C SER A 103 -3.06 3.26 -17.48
N ASP A 104 -3.19 4.58 -17.53
CA ASP A 104 -2.09 5.49 -17.19
C ASP A 104 -2.10 5.87 -15.69
N GLY A 105 -3.20 5.65 -14.97
CA GLY A 105 -3.39 6.08 -13.58
C GLY A 105 -3.39 7.59 -13.41
N LEU A 106 -2.67 8.09 -12.39
CA LEU A 106 -2.45 9.53 -12.25
C LEU A 106 -1.60 10.04 -13.41
N MET A 107 -1.93 11.23 -13.92
CA MET A 107 -1.08 11.88 -14.93
C MET A 107 0.33 12.10 -14.35
N PRO A 108 1.42 11.90 -15.13
CA PRO A 108 2.79 12.05 -14.65
C PRO A 108 3.05 13.38 -13.93
N GLY A 109 2.50 14.49 -14.45
CA GLY A 109 2.61 15.80 -13.82
C GLY A 109 1.89 15.90 -12.47
N GLN A 110 0.70 15.30 -12.34
CA GLN A 110 -0.03 15.27 -11.07
C GLN A 110 0.73 14.46 -10.02
N LYS A 111 1.27 13.30 -10.41
CA LYS A 111 2.07 12.45 -9.52
C LYS A 111 3.32 13.16 -9.02
N MET A 112 4.04 13.85 -9.92
CA MET A 112 5.22 14.64 -9.56
C MET A 112 4.88 15.81 -8.63
N ILE A 113 3.80 16.55 -8.88
CA ILE A 113 3.36 17.64 -8.00
C ILE A 113 3.01 17.11 -6.62
N CYS A 114 2.24 16.02 -6.52
CA CYS A 114 1.90 15.42 -5.24
C CYS A 114 3.15 14.98 -4.47
N GLN A 115 4.13 14.38 -5.15
CA GLN A 115 5.39 13.95 -4.54
C GLN A 115 6.32 15.11 -4.15
N LEU A 116 6.21 16.27 -4.80
CA LEU A 116 6.96 17.47 -4.43
C LEU A 116 6.35 18.22 -3.23
N VAL A 117 5.04 18.08 -3.04
CA VAL A 117 4.30 18.72 -1.94
C VAL A 117 4.47 17.96 -0.62
N VAL A 118 4.59 16.62 -0.69
CA VAL A 118 4.84 15.74 0.46
C VAL A 118 6.31 15.76 0.84
#